data_AF-A0A3N5PFZ9-F1
#
_entry.id   AF-A0A3N5PFZ9-F1
#
_cell.length_a   1.000
_cell.length_b   1.000
_cell.length_c   1.000
_cell.angle_alpha   90.00
_cell.angle_beta   90.00
_cell.angle_gamma   90.00
#
_symmetry.space_group_name_H-M   'P 1'
#
loop_
_entity.id
_entity.type
_entity.pdbx_description
1 polymer ?
#
loop_
_entity_poly.entity_id
_entity_poly.type
_entity_poly.pdbx_seq_one_letter_code
_entity_poly.pdbx_strand_id
1 'polypeptide(L)' 'MFDILEKRFRQVLPAVDFCSLRYNSEQDEVLSVRQNVPQPAQRATDAGVMITVIH' A
#
# COMPACT_ATOMS: atom_id res chain seq x y z
N MET A 1 1.94 1.25 -13.94
CA MET A 1 1.01 1.51 -12.82
C MET A 1 1.38 2.79 -12.10
N PHE A 2 2.62 2.90 -11.63
CA PHE A 2 3.13 4.12 -10.96
C PHE A 2 2.98 5.38 -11.82
N ASP A 3 3.12 5.29 -13.15
CA ASP A 3 2.96 6.43 -14.07
C ASP A 3 1.53 7.02 -14.04
N ILE A 4 0.52 6.15 -13.88
CA ILE A 4 -0.88 6.57 -13.76
C ILE A 4 -1.10 7.26 -12.41
N LEU A 5 -0.48 6.71 -11.35
CA LEU A 5 -0.57 7.26 -10.00
C LEU A 5 0.08 8.65 -9.93
N GLU A 6 1.27 8.80 -10.52
CA GLU A 6 1.97 10.07 -10.64
C GLU A 6 1.14 11.09 -11.43
N LYS A 7 0.63 10.71 -12.61
CA LYS A 7 -0.20 11.60 -13.43
C LYS A 7 -1.44 12.09 -12.66
N ARG A 8 -2.13 11.19 -11.95
CA ARG A 8 -3.30 11.54 -11.13
C ARG A 8 -2.92 12.41 -9.93
N PHE A 9 -1.82 12.10 -9.25
CA PHE A 9 -1.36 12.87 -8.11
C PHE A 9 -1.05 14.32 -8.51
N ARG A 10 -0.36 14.52 -9.63
CA ARG A 10 -0.07 15.86 -10.18
C ARG A 10 -1.33 16.68 -10.48
N GLN A 11 -2.43 16.03 -10.87
CA GLN A 11 -3.70 16.71 -11.17
C GLN A 11 -4.44 17.23 -9.93
N VAL A 12 -4.14 16.68 -8.75
CA VAL A 12 -4.83 17.00 -7.48
C VAL A 12 -3.91 17.66 -6.47
N LEU A 13 -2.71 18.09 -6.88
CA LEU A 13 -1.76 18.76 -6.01
C LEU A 13 -2.37 20.04 -5.43
N PRO A 14 -2.45 20.19 -4.11
CA PRO A 14 -2.89 21.44 -3.48
C PRO A 14 -1.78 22.49 -3.55
N ALA A 15 -2.16 23.77 -3.45
CA ALA A 15 -1.22 24.90 -3.44
C ALA A 15 -0.53 25.02 -2.07
N VAL A 16 0.49 24.19 -1.85
CA VAL A 16 1.21 24.04 -0.57
C VAL A 16 2.71 23.94 -0.82
N ASP A 17 3.52 24.22 0.20
CA ASP A 17 4.98 24.18 0.09
C ASP A 17 5.49 22.74 -0.12
N PHE A 18 4.80 21.74 0.44
CA PHE A 18 5.17 20.34 0.26
C PHE A 18 3.96 19.40 0.30
N CYS A 19 3.85 18.54 -0.71
CA CYS A 19 2.88 17.44 -0.75
C CYS A 19 3.55 16.18 -1.31
N SER A 20 3.44 15.07 -0.61
CA SER A 20 4.01 13.79 -1.03
C SER A 20 3.00 12.66 -0.99
N LEU A 21 3.20 11.68 -1.86
CA LEU A 21 2.42 10.45 -1.92
C LEU A 21 3.35 9.27 -1.75
N ARG A 22 3.00 8.38 -0.82
CA ARG A 22 3.65 7.07 -0.65
C ARG A 22 2.65 5.97 -0.90
N TYR A 23 2.94 5.15 -1.90
CA TYR A 23 2.22 3.90 -2.15
C TYR A 23 2.95 2.74 -1.46
N ASN A 24 2.20 1.85 -0.82
CA ASN A 24 2.71 0.60 -0.30
C ASN A 24 1.83 -0.55 -0.80
N SER A 25 2.44 -1.69 -1.12
CA SER A 25 1.72 -2.92 -1.44
C SER A 25 2.41 -4.07 -0.73
N GLU A 26 1.62 -4.89 -0.06
CA GLU A 26 2.07 -6.00 0.76
C GLU A 26 1.44 -7.29 0.23
N GLN A 27 2.26 -8.35 0.20
CA GLN A 27 1.82 -9.69 -0.09
C GLN A 27 2.29 -10.58 1.06
N ASP A 28 1.32 -11.18 1.74
CA ASP A 28 1.58 -12.09 2.85
C ASP A 28 1.26 -13.51 2.46
N GLU A 29 2.15 -14.43 2.81
CA GLU A 29 1.94 -15.86 2.71
C GLU A 29 2.21 -16.49 4.08
N VAL A 30 1.18 -17.12 4.64
CA VAL A 30 1.23 -17.67 5.99
C VAL A 30 1.04 -19.18 5.95
N LEU A 31 2.04 -19.90 6.45
CA LEU A 31 1.97 -21.32 6.77
C LEU A 31 2.03 -21.46 8.28
N SER A 32 1.05 -22.15 8.86
CA SER A 32 1.00 -22.35 10.31
C SER A 32 0.58 -23.77 10.66
N VAL A 33 0.86 -24.17 11.91
CA VAL A 33 0.51 -25.47 12.46
C VAL A 33 -0.21 -25.24 13.77
N ARG A 34 -1.30 -25.99 14.02
CA ARG A 34 -2.03 -25.96 15.29
C ARG A 34 -2.17 -27.39 15.80
N GLN A 35 -1.70 -27.65 17.03
CA GLN A 35 -1.72 -28.99 17.64
C GLN A 35 -1.11 -30.08 16.73
N ASN A 36 0.04 -29.79 16.12
CA ASN A 36 0.72 -30.64 15.12
C ASN A 36 -0.07 -30.92 13.83
N VAL A 37 -1.16 -30.19 13.57
CA VAL A 37 -1.92 -30.25 12.32
C VAL A 37 -1.63 -29.01 11.47
N PRO A 38 -1.11 -29.16 10.24
CA PRO A 38 -0.95 -28.05 9.31
C PRO A 38 -2.28 -27.33 9.09
N GLN A 39 -2.24 -26.00 9.20
CA GLN A 39 -3.37 -25.16 8.84
C GLN A 39 -3.35 -24.87 7.33
N PRO A 40 -4.51 -24.52 6.73
CA PRO A 40 -4.55 -24.10 5.34
C PRO A 40 -3.57 -22.95 5.08
N ALA A 41 -2.83 -23.04 3.98
CA ALA A 41 -1.98 -21.93 3.54
C ALA A 41 -2.87 -20.71 3.28
N GLN A 42 -2.50 -19.58 3.86
CA GLN A 42 -3.19 -18.32 3.66
C GLN A 42 -2.34 -17.41 2.79
N ARG A 43 -3.00 -16.69 1.89
CA ARG A 43 -2.39 -15.62 1.13
C ARG A 43 -3.26 -14.38 1.25
N ALA A 44 -2.64 -13.26 1.57
CA ALA A 44 -3.27 -11.96 1.58
C ALA A 44 -2.52 -10.99 0.65
N THR A 45 -3.24 -10.02 0.12
CA THR A 45 -2.66 -8.94 -0.66
C THR A 45 -3.36 -7.67 -0.22
N ASP A 46 -2.57 -6.68 0.17
CA ASP A 46 -3.06 -5.38 0.57
C ASP A 46 -2.30 -4.27 -0.19
N ALA A 47 -2.95 -3.14 -0.37
CA ALA A 47 -2.34 -1.97 -0.97
C ALA A 47 -2.94 -0.69 -0.38
N GLY A 48 -2.05 0.23 0.00
CA GLY A 48 -2.41 1.48 0.66
C GLY A 48 -1.68 2.67 0.09
N VAL A 49 -2.26 3.84 0.30
CA VAL A 49 -1.64 5.13 -0.04
C VAL A 49 -1.67 6.02 1.19
N MET A 50 -0.55 6.68 1.45
CA MET A 50 -0.44 7.76 2.42
C MET A 50 -0.13 9.05 1.67
N ILE A 51 -0.89 10.11 1.95
CA ILE A 51 -0.62 11.46 1.45
C ILE A 51 -0.19 12.32 2.63
N THR A 52 0.93 13.02 2.48
CA THR A 52 1.44 13.97 3.46
C THR A 52 1.40 15.36 2.86
N VAL A 53 0.80 16.31 3.57
CA VAL A 53 0.65 17.71 3.17
C VAL A 53 1.26 18.58 4.26
N ILE A 54 2.14 19.50 3.90
CA ILE A 54 2.75 20.49 4.79
C ILE A 54 2.48 21.88 4.21
N HIS A 55 1.99 22.78 5.06
CA HIS A 55 1.60 24.16 4.75
C HIS A 55 2.47 25.15 5.53
#